data_AF-S9ZJ53-F1
#
_entry.id   AF-S9ZJ53-F1
#
_cell.length_a   1.000
_cell.length_b   1.000
_cell.length_c   1.000
_cell.angle_alpha   90.00
_cell.angle_beta   90.00
_cell.angle_gamma   90.00
#
_symmetry.space_group_name_H-M   'P 1'
#
loop_
_entity.id
_entity.type
_entity.pdbx_description
1 polymer ?
#
loop_
_entity_poly.entity_id
_entity_poly.type
_entity_poly.pdbx_seq_one_letter_code
_entity_poly.pdbx_strand_id
1 'polypeptide(L)'
;MSADQQHYLSTLPASVQRTMSRALEGSTSPRQAIKAMCLVCSNFQRSEITLCAMSRCPLHAYRPYQTQDAAETAPRCSAGLRQNRLPRAFLQANALR
;
A
#
# COMPACT_ATOMS: atom_id res chain seq x y z
N MET A 1 2.01 7.09 -22.87
CA MET A 1 1.00 7.77 -22.02
C MET A 1 -0.21 8.05 -22.89
N SER A 2 -1.41 7.59 -22.50
CA SER A 2 -2.65 7.89 -23.25
C SER A 2 -3.08 9.35 -23.07
N ALA A 3 -3.95 9.84 -23.95
CA ALA A 3 -4.50 11.19 -23.84
C ALA A 3 -5.25 11.41 -22.51
N ASP A 4 -6.02 10.40 -22.07
CA ASP A 4 -6.76 10.45 -20.80
C ASP A 4 -5.83 10.60 -19.59
N GLN A 5 -4.69 9.89 -19.61
CA GLN A 5 -3.68 9.97 -18.55
C GLN A 5 -3.06 11.37 -18.48
N GLN A 6 -2.82 12.01 -19.64
CA GLN A 6 -2.26 13.36 -19.69
C GLN A 6 -3.24 14.40 -19.14
N HIS A 7 -4.53 14.29 -19.51
CA HIS A 7 -5.56 15.16 -18.95
C HIS A 7 -5.67 14.99 -17.43
N TYR A 8 -5.69 13.75 -16.95
CA TYR A 8 -5.69 13.47 -15.50
C TYR A 8 -4.51 14.15 -14.79
N LEU A 9 -3.28 14.00 -15.30
CA LEU A 9 -2.10 14.65 -14.71
C LEU A 9 -2.21 16.18 -14.63
N SER A 10 -2.87 16.81 -15.61
CA SER A 10 -3.08 18.26 -15.61
C SER A 10 -4.02 18.74 -14.50
N THR A 11 -4.92 17.88 -14.02
CA THR A 11 -5.84 18.22 -12.91
C THR A 11 -5.18 18.13 -11.53
N LEU A 12 -3.99 17.53 -11.43
CA LEU A 12 -3.33 17.26 -10.17
C LEU A 12 -2.43 18.41 -9.70
N PRO A 13 -2.19 18.56 -8.39
CA PRO A 13 -1.25 19.55 -7.89
C PRO A 13 0.19 19.26 -8.35
N ALA A 14 0.96 20.31 -8.66
CA ALA A 14 2.31 20.19 -9.22
C ALA A 14 3.27 19.30 -8.37
N SER A 15 3.06 19.27 -7.05
CA SER A 15 3.88 18.49 -6.11
C SER A 15 3.79 16.97 -6.28
N VAL A 16 2.70 16.46 -6.86
CA VAL A 16 2.47 15.01 -7.04
C VAL A 16 2.55 14.56 -8.50
N GLN A 17 2.48 15.48 -9.46
CA GLN A 17 2.45 15.18 -10.90
C GLN A 17 3.60 14.27 -11.32
N ARG A 18 4.84 14.55 -10.87
CA ARG A 18 6.01 13.72 -11.18
C ARG A 18 5.92 12.29 -10.65
N THR A 19 5.32 12.09 -9.47
CA THR A 19 5.14 10.74 -8.91
C THR A 19 4.08 9.99 -9.69
N MET A 20 2.98 10.66 -10.06
CA MET A 20 1.90 10.06 -10.84
C MET A 20 2.31 9.71 -12.26
N SER A 21 3.02 10.61 -12.96
CA SER A 21 3.46 10.35 -14.34
C SER A 21 4.30 9.09 -14.42
N ARG A 22 5.30 8.96 -13.53
CA ARG A 22 6.16 7.79 -13.47
C ARG A 22 5.41 6.51 -13.07
N ALA A 23 4.44 6.62 -12.16
CA ALA A 23 3.62 5.48 -11.77
C ALA A 23 2.74 4.99 -12.94
N LEU A 24 2.15 5.90 -13.70
CA LEU A 24 1.33 5.59 -14.88
C LEU A 24 2.14 5.06 -16.05
N GLU A 25 3.41 5.48 -16.18
CA GLU A 25 4.36 4.94 -17.17
C GLU A 25 4.86 3.53 -16.81
N GLY A 26 4.63 3.05 -15.58
CA GLY A 26 5.17 1.78 -15.10
C GLY A 26 6.70 1.81 -14.87
N SER A 27 7.32 2.99 -14.85
CA SER A 27 8.78 3.16 -14.69
C SER A 27 9.26 3.15 -13.24
N THR A 28 8.34 2.95 -12.28
CA THR A 28 8.64 2.99 -10.84
C THR A 28 8.54 1.63 -10.16
N SER A 29 9.20 1.50 -9.01
CA SER A 29 9.05 0.30 -8.19
C SER A 29 7.62 0.17 -7.65
N PRO A 30 7.13 -1.05 -7.37
CA PRO A 30 5.79 -1.27 -6.85
C PRO A 30 5.47 -0.45 -5.60
N ARG A 31 6.46 -0.22 -4.72
CA ARG A 31 6.31 0.62 -3.53
C ARG A 31 6.01 2.09 -3.86
N GLN A 32 6.59 2.63 -4.93
CA GLN A 32 6.31 4.00 -5.38
C GLN A 32 4.92 4.10 -6.03
N ALA A 33 4.49 3.06 -6.77
CA ALA A 33 3.13 2.99 -7.28
C ALA A 33 2.09 2.92 -6.14
N ILE A 34 2.36 2.16 -5.08
CA ILE A 34 1.51 2.13 -3.87
C ILE A 34 1.48 3.50 -3.20
N LYS A 35 2.64 4.18 -3.07
CA LYS A 35 2.69 5.56 -2.57
C LYS A 35 1.85 6.51 -3.41
N ALA A 36 1.87 6.36 -4.73
CA ALA A 36 1.04 7.14 -5.63
C ALA A 36 -0.45 6.90 -5.32
N MET A 37 -0.88 5.65 -5.19
CA MET A 37 -2.26 5.33 -4.82
C MET A 37 -2.65 5.91 -3.44
N CYS A 38 -1.76 5.85 -2.44
CA CYS A 38 -2.02 6.46 -1.13
C CYS A 38 -2.21 7.99 -1.22
N LEU A 39 -1.44 8.66 -2.09
CA LEU A 39 -1.60 10.10 -2.35
C LEU A 39 -2.96 10.40 -2.99
N VAL A 40 -3.38 9.62 -3.99
CA VAL A 40 -4.70 9.80 -4.63
C VAL A 40 -5.82 9.62 -3.60
N CYS A 41 -5.75 8.58 -2.78
CA CYS A 41 -6.75 8.28 -1.76
C CYS A 41 -6.86 9.37 -0.67
N SER A 42 -5.73 9.98 -0.29
CA SER A 42 -5.67 11.01 0.76
C SER A 42 -5.69 12.43 0.19
N ASN A 43 -6.36 12.63 -0.95
CA ASN A 43 -6.48 13.92 -1.64
C ASN A 43 -5.15 14.70 -1.78
N PHE A 44 -4.07 13.98 -2.08
CA PHE A 44 -2.70 14.48 -2.25
C PHE A 44 -2.05 15.09 -0.99
N GLN A 45 -2.65 14.89 0.19
CA GLN A 45 -2.11 15.34 1.47
C GLN A 45 -1.21 14.27 2.11
N ARG A 46 0.06 14.61 2.34
CA ARG A 46 1.05 13.65 2.88
C ARG A 46 0.84 13.35 4.37
N SER A 47 0.38 14.33 5.14
CA SER A 47 0.04 14.20 6.56
C SER A 47 -1.11 13.22 6.79
N GLU A 48 -2.09 13.19 5.90
CA GLU A 48 -3.18 12.21 5.98
C GLU A 48 -2.68 10.76 5.75
N ILE A 49 -1.58 10.61 4.99
CA ILE A 49 -0.86 9.33 4.82
C ILE A 49 -0.02 8.96 6.05
N THR A 50 -0.03 9.69 7.15
CA THR A 50 0.38 9.11 8.45
C THR A 50 -0.83 8.78 9.31
N LEU A 51 -1.89 9.60 9.23
CA LEU A 51 -3.07 9.51 10.09
C LEU A 51 -4.18 8.54 9.64
N CYS A 52 -4.15 7.99 8.42
CA CYS A 52 -5.12 6.98 7.96
C CYS A 52 -5.26 5.78 8.91
N ALA A 53 -6.45 5.63 9.49
CA ALA A 53 -6.83 4.55 10.41
C ALA A 53 -7.43 3.30 9.71
N MET A 54 -7.41 3.25 8.37
CA MET A 54 -8.04 2.17 7.61
C MET A 54 -7.22 0.87 7.65
N SER A 55 -7.38 0.10 8.72
CA SER A 55 -6.69 -1.19 8.94
C SER A 55 -7.13 -2.29 7.97
N ARG A 56 -8.34 -2.19 7.42
CA ARG A 56 -8.89 -3.13 6.43
C ARG A 56 -8.39 -2.89 5.00
N CYS A 57 -7.57 -1.86 4.78
CA CYS A 57 -7.02 -1.58 3.45
C CYS A 57 -5.97 -2.66 3.10
N PRO A 58 -6.07 -3.33 1.94
CA PRO A 58 -5.07 -4.33 1.52
C PRO A 58 -3.67 -3.71 1.33
N LEU A 59 -3.59 -2.40 1.08
CA LEU A 59 -2.33 -1.67 0.94
C LEU A 59 -1.75 -1.18 2.27
N HIS A 60 -2.45 -1.36 3.40
CA HIS A 60 -2.05 -0.82 4.71
C HIS A 60 -0.65 -1.30 5.13
N ALA A 61 -0.34 -2.58 4.89
CA ALA A 61 0.95 -3.18 5.19
C ALA A 61 2.11 -2.64 4.34
N TYR A 62 1.80 -2.06 3.17
CA TYR A 62 2.78 -1.56 2.20
C TYR A 62 2.85 -0.03 2.16
N ARG A 63 2.13 0.64 3.07
CA ARG A 63 2.02 2.10 3.13
C ARG A 63 3.39 2.74 3.43
N PRO A 64 3.77 3.81 2.70
CA PRO A 64 4.90 4.63 3.10
C PRO A 64 4.57 5.37 4.39
N TYR A 65 5.53 5.53 5.31
CA TYR A 65 5.39 6.30 6.57
C TYR A 65 4.69 5.59 7.74
N GLN A 66 4.86 4.27 7.89
CA GLN A 66 4.53 3.58 9.14
C GLN A 66 5.50 4.05 10.25
N THR A 67 5.00 4.80 11.24
CA THR A 67 5.75 5.08 12.47
C THR A 67 5.76 3.82 13.34
N GLN A 68 6.91 3.50 13.94
CA GLN A 68 7.05 2.32 14.81
C GLN A 68 6.21 2.44 16.09
N ASP A 69 5.83 3.67 16.46
CA ASP A 69 5.11 3.99 17.70
C ASP A 69 3.60 3.73 17.63
N ALA A 70 3.03 3.57 16.43
CA ALA A 70 1.60 3.26 16.27
C ALA A 70 1.24 1.79 16.57
N ALA A 71 2.25 0.92 16.80
CA ALA A 71 2.05 -0.49 17.11
C ALA A 71 1.66 -0.75 18.58
N GLU A 72 1.75 0.23 19.47
CA GLU A 72 1.55 0.02 20.91
C GLU A 72 0.09 0.16 21.36
N THR A 73 -0.77 0.85 20.60
CA THR A 73 -2.18 1.11 21.00
C THR A 73 -3.24 0.34 20.24
N ALA A 74 -2.90 -0.42 19.20
CA ALA A 74 -3.83 -1.40 18.68
C ALA A 74 -3.97 -2.51 19.74
N PRO A 75 -5.19 -2.88 20.19
CA PRO A 75 -5.33 -4.13 20.90
C PRO A 75 -4.71 -5.18 20.00
N ARG A 76 -3.60 -5.79 20.44
CA ARG A 76 -3.12 -7.03 19.83
C ARG A 76 -4.37 -7.90 19.83
N CYS A 77 -4.93 -8.20 18.67
CA CYS A 77 -5.95 -9.23 18.60
C CYS A 77 -5.30 -10.44 19.28
N SER A 78 -5.78 -10.77 20.47
CA SER A 78 -5.23 -11.80 21.35
C SER A 78 -5.40 -13.21 20.76
N ALA A 79 -5.96 -13.31 19.56
CA ALA A 79 -5.97 -14.50 18.76
C ALA A 79 -4.89 -14.40 17.69
N GLY A 80 -3.76 -15.07 17.95
CA GLY A 80 -2.70 -15.24 16.97
C GLY A 80 -3.22 -15.86 15.68
N LEU A 81 -2.63 -15.44 14.56
CA LEU A 81 -2.47 -16.24 13.34
C LEU A 81 -1.63 -15.43 12.34
N ARG A 82 -0.30 -15.49 12.48
CA ARG A 82 0.62 -15.30 11.35
C ARG A 82 0.48 -16.54 10.45
N GLN A 83 -0.64 -16.71 9.74
CA GLN A 83 -0.77 -17.78 8.76
C GLN A 83 -0.04 -17.36 7.49
N ASN A 84 1.26 -17.62 7.48
CA ASN A 84 1.94 -18.24 6.34
C ASN A 84 3.41 -18.44 6.64
N ARG A 85 3.65 -19.26 7.68
CA ARG A 85 4.88 -20.02 7.81
C ARG A 85 4.51 -21.43 8.28
N LEU A 86 3.63 -22.11 7.54
CA LEU A 86 3.53 -23.56 7.67
C LEU A 86 4.88 -24.14 7.26
N PRO A 87 5.58 -24.90 8.13
CA PRO A 87 6.78 -25.60 7.73
C PRO A 87 6.44 -26.59 6.59
N ARG A 88 7.35 -26.77 5.62
CA ARG A 88 7.16 -27.63 4.43
C ARG A 88 6.69 -29.05 4.76
N ALA A 89 6.85 -29.51 6.00
CA ALA A 89 6.34 -30.78 6.50
C ALA A 89 4.82 -30.95 6.33
N PHE A 90 4.03 -29.88 6.36
CA PHE A 90 2.57 -29.98 6.26
C PHE A 90 2.03 -30.08 4.81
N LEU A 91 2.85 -29.74 3.80
CA LEU A 91 2.41 -29.81 2.39
C LEU A 91 2.47 -31.23 1.79
N GLN A 92 3.25 -32.15 2.36
CA GLN A 92 3.44 -33.50 1.80
C GLN A 92 2.39 -34.53 2.26
N ALA A 93 1.60 -34.24 3.29
CA ALA A 93 0.63 -35.21 3.83
C ALA A 93 -0.71 -35.28 3.06
N ASN A 94 -0.99 -34.34 2.15
CA ASN A 94 -2.23 -34.32 1.35
C ASN A 94 -2.01 -34.58 -0.15
N ALA A 95 -0.85 -35.12 -0.54
CA ALA A 95 -0.56 -35.48 -1.92
C ALA A 95 -0.88 -36.96 -2.28
N LEU A 96 -1.47 -37.72 -1.36
CA LEU A 96 -1.83 -39.15 -1.54
C LEU A 96 -3.25 -39.45 -1.03
N ARG A 97 -4.23 -38.67 -1.48
CA ARG A 97 -5.64 -39.09 -1.53
C ARG A 97 -6.22 -38.71 -2.88
#